data_AF-A0A7R9ZAC2-F1
#
_entry.id   AF-A0A7R9ZAC2-F1
#
_cell.length_a   1.000
_cell.length_b   1.000
_cell.length_c   1.000
_cell.angle_alpha   90.00
_cell.angle_beta   90.00
_cell.angle_gamma   90.00
#
_symmetry.space_group_name_H-M   'P 1'
#
loop_
_entity.id
_entity.type
_entity.pdbx_description
1 polymer ?
#
loop_
_entity_poly.entity_id
_entity_poly.type
_entity_poly.pdbx_seq_one_letter_code
_entity_poly.pdbx_strand_id
1 'polypeptide(L)'
;PLKHAIDVGLATGDTEYSMMGAHMYTGTALACGCPLGLLYEEMKVYAKQMVEYNQQYTDTYNRPLRQAVLNLLGRSADPVKLIGEEMDESKMLDNAEDIRNEIFNNMAYLYRMYLEYLFGEYELAAESAS
;
A
#
# COMPACT_ATOMS: atom_id res chain seq x y z
N PRO A 1 7.45 17.96 5.16
CA PRO A 1 6.37 18.15 6.16
C PRO A 1 5.89 16.82 6.77
N LEU A 2 5.40 15.86 5.96
CA LEU A 2 4.87 14.58 6.46
C LEU A 2 5.93 13.72 7.18
N LYS A 3 7.12 13.53 6.60
CA LYS A 3 8.21 12.78 7.26
C LYS A 3 8.55 13.33 8.65
N HIS A 4 8.65 14.64 8.78
CA HIS A 4 8.93 15.29 10.06
C HIS A 4 7.80 15.09 11.09
N ALA A 5 6.54 15.10 10.65
CA ALA A 5 5.40 14.82 11.53
C ALA A 5 5.40 13.37 12.04
N ILE A 6 5.81 12.41 11.20
CA ILE A 6 5.99 11.00 11.59
C ILE A 6 7.07 10.89 12.66
N ASP A 7 8.24 11.52 12.46
CA ASP A 7 9.35 11.46 13.41
C ASP A 7 8.97 12.07 14.77
N VAL A 8 8.28 13.20 14.76
CA VAL A 8 7.80 13.87 15.98
C VAL A 8 6.75 13.02 16.68
N GLY A 9 5.77 12.48 15.95
CA GLY A 9 4.71 11.65 16.53
C GLY A 9 5.26 10.36 17.15
N LEU A 10 6.22 9.71 16.50
CA LEU A 10 6.94 8.56 17.08
C LEU A 10 7.68 8.93 18.37
N ALA A 11 8.32 10.10 18.43
CA ALA A 11 9.02 10.57 19.62
C ALA A 11 8.08 10.94 20.77
N THR A 12 6.83 11.35 20.48
CA THR A 12 5.84 11.73 21.49
C THR A 12 4.87 10.61 21.85
N GLY A 13 5.02 9.42 21.25
CA GLY A 13 4.15 8.26 21.49
C GLY A 13 2.82 8.27 20.72
N ASP A 14 2.65 9.18 19.77
CA ASP A 14 1.50 9.23 18.87
C ASP A 14 1.73 8.33 17.65
N THR A 15 1.73 7.02 17.90
CA THR A 15 2.11 6.02 16.91
C THR A 15 1.05 5.85 15.82
N GLU A 16 -0.23 5.99 16.15
CA GLU A 16 -1.34 5.80 15.20
C GLU A 16 -1.33 6.90 14.11
N TYR A 17 -1.30 8.17 14.50
CA TYR A 17 -1.23 9.28 13.54
C TYR A 17 0.08 9.26 12.74
N SER A 18 1.18 8.84 13.35
CA SER A 18 2.46 8.68 12.65
C SER A 18 2.37 7.63 11.54
N MET A 19 1.77 6.47 11.82
CA MET A 19 1.65 5.41 10.82
C MET A 19 0.65 5.77 9.71
N MET A 20 -0.43 6.48 10.04
CA MET A 20 -1.32 7.05 9.02
C MET A 20 -0.59 8.10 8.15
N GLY A 21 0.28 8.91 8.75
CA GLY A 21 1.15 9.85 8.03
C GLY A 21 2.10 9.16 7.05
N ALA A 22 2.64 7.99 7.41
CA ALA A 22 3.48 7.18 6.53
C ALA A 22 2.70 6.69 5.29
N HIS A 23 1.44 6.26 5.47
CA HIS A 23 0.55 5.91 4.36
C HIS A 23 0.34 7.09 3.41
N MET A 24 -0.05 8.25 3.94
CA MET A 24 -0.28 9.46 3.12
C MET A 24 0.98 9.88 2.36
N TYR A 25 2.14 9.85 3.02
CA TYR A 25 3.41 10.18 2.40
C TYR A 25 3.73 9.25 1.24
N THR A 26 3.64 7.93 1.45
CA THR A 26 4.03 6.93 0.45
C THR A 26 3.09 6.95 -0.77
N GLY A 27 1.78 7.11 -0.57
CA GLY A 27 0.83 7.29 -1.66
C GLY A 27 1.07 8.58 -2.46
N THR A 28 1.40 9.68 -1.77
CA THR A 28 1.76 10.95 -2.44
C THR A 28 3.05 10.82 -3.22
N ALA A 29 4.08 10.17 -2.66
CA ALA A 29 5.36 9.97 -3.31
C ALA A 29 5.23 9.12 -4.58
N LEU A 30 4.38 8.08 -4.55
CA LEU A 30 4.02 7.32 -5.74
C LEU A 30 3.38 8.22 -6.81
N ALA A 31 2.35 8.99 -6.43
CA ALA A 31 1.64 9.87 -7.35
C ALA A 31 2.54 10.97 -7.96
N CYS A 32 3.54 11.44 -7.22
CA CYS A 32 4.53 12.40 -7.70
C CYS A 32 5.63 11.78 -8.58
N GLY A 33 5.62 10.46 -8.83
CA GLY A 33 6.62 9.79 -9.65
C GLY A 33 8.00 9.71 -8.99
N CYS A 34 8.07 9.65 -7.65
CA CYS A 34 9.33 9.45 -6.97
C CYS A 34 9.99 8.11 -7.39
N PRO A 35 11.33 7.98 -7.32
CA PRO A 35 12.02 6.75 -7.69
C PRO A 35 11.48 5.54 -6.90
N LEU A 36 10.81 4.63 -7.60
CA LEU A 36 10.06 3.52 -7.00
C LEU A 36 10.91 2.59 -6.13
N GLY A 37 12.17 2.36 -6.53
CA GLY A 37 13.09 1.52 -5.75
C GLY A 37 13.41 2.12 -4.37
N LEU A 38 13.62 3.44 -4.31
CA LEU A 38 13.85 4.13 -3.04
C LEU A 38 12.57 4.18 -2.21
N LEU A 39 11.42 4.45 -2.85
CA LEU A 39 10.13 4.45 -2.18
C LEU A 39 9.84 3.10 -1.54
N TYR A 40 10.06 1.99 -2.25
CA TYR A 40 9.84 0.65 -1.71
C TYR A 40 10.70 0.37 -0.45
N GLU A 41 11.98 0.74 -0.48
CA GLU A 41 12.85 0.60 0.69
C GLU A 41 12.34 1.42 1.90
N GLU A 42 11.88 2.65 1.68
CA GLU A 42 11.25 3.45 2.75
C GLU A 42 9.97 2.80 3.27
N MET A 43 9.13 2.25 2.38
CA MET A 43 7.90 1.56 2.75
C MET A 43 8.15 0.34 3.63
N LYS A 44 9.23 -0.42 3.39
CA LYS A 44 9.62 -1.53 4.27
C LYS A 44 10.03 -1.07 5.66
N VAL A 45 10.70 0.08 5.77
CA VAL A 45 11.04 0.68 7.07
C VAL A 45 9.77 1.02 7.84
N TYR A 46 8.80 1.69 7.20
CA TYR A 46 7.52 2.00 7.84
C TYR A 46 6.73 0.73 8.20
N ALA A 47 6.71 -0.29 7.34
CA ALA A 47 6.06 -1.56 7.63
C ALA A 47 6.64 -2.23 8.89
N LYS A 48 7.97 -2.24 9.02
CA LYS A 48 8.65 -2.74 10.22
C LYS A 48 8.28 -1.93 11.46
N GLN A 49 8.26 -0.60 11.37
CA GLN A 49 7.82 0.26 12.47
C GLN A 49 6.37 0.01 12.87
N MET A 50 5.46 -0.18 11.91
CA MET A 50 4.06 -0.51 12.18
C MET A 50 3.94 -1.78 13.01
N VAL A 51 4.75 -2.80 12.73
CA VAL A 51 4.80 -4.03 13.55
C VAL A 51 5.36 -3.75 14.95
N GLU A 52 6.48 -3.03 15.05
CA GLU A 52 7.14 -2.71 16.33
C GLU A 52 6.23 -1.90 17.28
N TYR A 53 5.38 -1.03 16.74
CA TYR A 53 4.45 -0.19 17.51
C TYR A 53 3.03 -0.77 17.65
N ASN A 54 2.82 -2.05 17.35
CA ASN A 54 1.51 -2.72 17.41
C ASN A 54 0.43 -2.03 16.55
N GLN A 55 0.81 -1.55 15.37
CA GLN A 55 -0.04 -0.93 14.36
C GLN A 55 -0.27 -1.91 13.19
N GLN A 56 -0.53 -3.19 13.48
CA GLN A 56 -0.71 -4.23 12.47
C GLN A 56 -1.90 -3.92 11.54
N TYR A 57 -2.96 -3.33 12.07
CA TYR A 57 -4.10 -2.87 11.25
C TYR A 57 -3.65 -1.89 10.16
N THR A 58 -2.74 -0.98 10.52
CA THR A 58 -2.15 -0.01 9.59
C THR A 58 -1.21 -0.65 8.59
N ASP A 59 -0.42 -1.64 9.00
CA ASP A 59 0.37 -2.42 8.04
C ASP A 59 -0.53 -3.11 7.00
N THR A 60 -1.62 -3.74 7.45
CA THR A 60 -2.52 -4.50 6.57
C THR A 60 -3.03 -3.65 5.40
N TYR A 61 -3.60 -2.46 5.66
CA TYR A 61 -4.12 -1.63 4.56
C TYR A 61 -3.02 -0.92 3.74
N ASN A 62 -1.75 -0.98 4.14
CA ASN A 62 -0.61 -0.49 3.35
C ASN A 62 -0.04 -1.54 2.37
N ARG A 63 -0.33 -2.83 2.56
CA ARG A 63 0.14 -3.90 1.68
C ARG A 63 -0.23 -3.71 0.20
N PRO A 64 -1.46 -3.28 -0.15
CA PRO A 64 -1.83 -3.01 -1.54
C PRO A 64 -0.93 -1.99 -2.23
N LEU A 65 -0.62 -0.88 -1.55
CA LEU A 65 0.30 0.12 -2.10
C LEU A 65 1.71 -0.45 -2.29
N ARG A 66 2.23 -1.20 -1.31
CA ARG A 66 3.58 -1.81 -1.42
C ARG A 66 3.65 -2.81 -2.58
N GLN A 67 2.64 -3.66 -2.71
CA GLN A 67 2.56 -4.60 -3.82
C GLN A 67 2.45 -3.86 -5.16
N ALA A 68 1.66 -2.80 -5.26
CA ALA A 68 1.58 -1.99 -6.47
C ALA A 68 2.93 -1.36 -6.86
N VAL A 69 3.72 -0.91 -5.89
CA VAL A 69 5.10 -0.44 -6.16
C VAL A 69 5.98 -1.57 -6.71
N LEU A 70 5.87 -2.80 -6.18
CA LEU A 70 6.57 -3.96 -6.73
C LEU A 70 6.12 -4.30 -8.15
N ASN A 71 4.82 -4.22 -8.43
CA ASN A 71 4.27 -4.41 -9.78
C ASN A 71 4.88 -3.42 -10.78
N LEU A 72 4.92 -2.13 -10.43
CA LEU A 72 5.53 -1.09 -11.27
C LEU A 72 7.04 -1.24 -11.43
N LEU A 73 7.71 -1.86 -10.46
CA LEU A 73 9.13 -2.24 -10.55
C LEU A 73 9.37 -3.47 -11.44
N GLY A 74 8.32 -4.08 -12.01
CA GLY A 74 8.43 -5.32 -12.79
C GLY A 74 8.73 -6.55 -11.94
N ARG A 75 8.40 -6.50 -10.64
CA ARG A 75 8.62 -7.59 -9.67
C ARG A 75 7.35 -8.41 -9.39
N SER A 76 6.36 -8.29 -10.26
CA SER A 76 5.17 -9.16 -10.28
C SER A 76 5.17 -9.99 -11.56
N ALA A 77 4.64 -11.20 -11.50
CA ALA A 77 4.43 -12.05 -12.68
C ALA A 77 3.35 -11.48 -13.62
N ASP A 78 2.33 -10.85 -13.03
CA ASP A 78 1.25 -10.16 -13.74
C ASP A 78 1.24 -8.70 -13.28
N PRO A 79 1.56 -7.73 -14.16
CA PRO A 79 1.75 -6.34 -13.76
C PRO A 79 0.49 -5.65 -13.25
N VAL A 80 -0.71 -6.16 -13.60
CA VAL A 80 -1.99 -5.54 -13.23
C VAL A 80 -2.66 -6.20 -12.03
N LYS A 81 -2.18 -7.36 -11.57
CA LYS A 81 -2.72 -8.07 -10.40
C LYS A 81 -1.87 -7.87 -9.17
N LEU A 82 -2.49 -7.60 -8.02
CA LEU A 82 -1.79 -7.47 -6.74
C LEU A 82 -1.44 -8.84 -6.16
N ILE A 83 -0.52 -9.55 -6.82
CA ILE A 83 -0.04 -10.88 -6.45
C ILE A 83 1.48 -10.85 -6.40
N GLY A 84 2.04 -11.07 -5.21
CA GLY A 84 3.48 -11.11 -5.02
C GLY A 84 3.91 -11.22 -3.56
N GLU A 85 5.05 -10.62 -3.27
CA GLU A 85 5.71 -10.70 -1.96
C GLU A 85 4.89 -10.07 -0.83
N GLU A 86 4.18 -8.98 -1.10
CA GLU A 86 3.51 -8.18 -0.06
C GLU A 86 2.05 -8.60 0.16
N MET A 87 1.40 -9.14 -0.88
CA MET A 87 0.04 -9.69 -0.79
C MET A 87 -0.30 -10.59 -1.98
N ASP A 88 -1.39 -11.33 -1.81
CA ASP A 88 -2.01 -12.14 -2.85
C ASP A 88 -3.52 -11.87 -2.86
N GLU A 89 -3.97 -11.06 -3.81
CA GLU A 89 -5.37 -10.68 -3.91
C GLU A 89 -6.32 -11.86 -4.15
N SER A 90 -5.83 -12.97 -4.70
CA SER A 90 -6.64 -14.19 -4.89
C SER A 90 -7.04 -14.84 -3.58
N LYS A 91 -6.29 -14.58 -2.51
CA LYS A 91 -6.51 -15.12 -1.16
C LYS A 91 -7.28 -14.16 -0.26
N MET A 92 -7.54 -12.93 -0.69
CA MET A 92 -8.22 -11.92 0.14
C MET A 92 -9.62 -12.38 0.57
N LEU A 93 -10.34 -13.06 -0.32
CA LEU A 93 -11.69 -13.59 -0.04
C LEU A 93 -11.67 -14.83 0.85
N ASP A 94 -10.50 -15.41 1.11
CA ASP A 94 -10.34 -16.59 1.96
C ASP A 94 -9.94 -16.22 3.40
N ASN A 95 -9.53 -14.97 3.65
CA ASN A 95 -9.10 -14.49 4.96
C ASN A 95 -10.20 -13.65 5.63
N ALA A 96 -10.79 -14.18 6.71
CA ALA A 96 -11.86 -13.52 7.46
C ALA A 96 -11.47 -12.15 8.06
N GLU A 97 -10.18 -11.90 8.32
CA GLU A 97 -9.71 -10.58 8.76
C GLU A 97 -9.68 -9.57 7.62
N ASP A 98 -9.22 -9.99 6.45
CA ASP A 98 -9.13 -9.14 5.25
C ASP A 98 -10.51 -8.81 4.69
N ILE A 99 -11.43 -9.78 4.68
CA ILE A 99 -12.83 -9.59 4.24
C ILE A 99 -13.53 -8.52 5.08
N ARG A 100 -13.29 -8.50 6.40
CA ARG A 100 -13.91 -7.53 7.31
C ARG A 100 -13.19 -6.19 7.33
N ASN A 101 -12.03 -6.08 6.68
CA ASN A 101 -11.25 -4.87 6.62
C ASN A 101 -11.61 -4.07 5.36
N GLU A 102 -12.68 -3.29 5.45
CA GLU A 102 -13.16 -2.44 4.35
C GLU A 102 -12.07 -1.51 3.80
N ILE A 103 -11.20 -0.97 4.66
CA ILE A 103 -10.11 -0.08 4.23
C ILE A 103 -9.11 -0.85 3.36
N PHE A 104 -8.70 -2.04 3.79
CA PHE A 104 -7.80 -2.89 3.00
C PHE A 104 -8.40 -3.25 1.64
N ASN A 105 -9.67 -3.64 1.59
CA ASN A 105 -10.35 -3.96 0.34
C ASN A 105 -10.41 -2.75 -0.61
N ASN A 106 -10.80 -1.58 -0.08
CA ASN A 106 -10.79 -0.33 -0.85
C ASN A 106 -9.40 -0.01 -1.41
N MET A 107 -8.34 -0.20 -0.63
CA MET A 107 -6.97 0.02 -1.10
C MET A 107 -6.56 -0.99 -2.18
N ALA A 108 -6.94 -2.26 -2.04
CA ALA A 108 -6.68 -3.28 -3.07
C ALA A 108 -7.35 -2.92 -4.40
N TYR A 109 -8.63 -2.55 -4.39
CA TYR A 109 -9.33 -2.11 -5.60
C TYR A 109 -8.72 -0.85 -6.20
N LEU A 110 -8.40 0.15 -5.38
CA LEU A 110 -7.77 1.39 -5.82
C LEU A 110 -6.45 1.14 -6.57
N TYR A 111 -5.56 0.33 -5.98
CA TYR A 111 -4.25 0.09 -6.57
C TYR A 111 -4.29 -0.90 -7.73
N ARG A 112 -5.25 -1.84 -7.76
CA ARG A 112 -5.51 -2.67 -8.94
C ARG A 112 -5.97 -1.80 -10.12
N MET A 113 -7.00 -0.99 -9.92
CA MET A 113 -7.49 -0.02 -10.91
C MET A 113 -6.35 0.89 -11.40
N TYR A 114 -5.52 1.38 -10.49
CA TYR A 114 -4.36 2.22 -10.83
C TYR A 114 -3.38 1.50 -11.77
N LEU A 115 -3.04 0.24 -11.48
CA LEU A 115 -2.15 -0.56 -12.33
C LEU A 115 -2.80 -0.86 -13.69
N GLU A 116 -4.04 -1.33 -13.70
CA GLU A 116 -4.81 -1.61 -14.92
C GLU A 116 -4.83 -0.39 -15.84
N TYR A 117 -5.12 0.79 -15.30
CA TYR A 117 -5.10 2.05 -16.04
C TYR A 117 -3.72 2.37 -16.61
N LEU A 118 -2.65 2.26 -15.82
CA LEU A 118 -1.29 2.57 -16.26
C LEU A 118 -0.76 1.62 -17.33
N PHE A 119 -1.16 0.35 -17.29
CA PHE A 119 -0.78 -0.65 -18.28
C PHE A 119 -1.71 -0.69 -19.51
N GLY A 120 -2.75 0.14 -19.54
CA GLY A 120 -3.64 0.31 -20.70
C GLY A 120 -4.84 -0.64 -20.74
N GLU A 121 -5.11 -1.37 -19.66
CA GLU A 121 -6.25 -2.27 -19.51
C GLU A 121 -7.49 -1.50 -19.03
N TYR A 122 -7.97 -0.57 -19.85
CA TYR A 122 -8.99 0.40 -19.42
C TYR A 122 -10.35 -0.21 -19.09
N GLU A 123 -10.74 -1.28 -19.78
CA GLU A 123 -11.98 -2.01 -19.48
C GLU A 123 -11.91 -2.64 -18.09
N LEU A 124 -10.79 -3.28 -17.74
CA LEU A 124 -10.57 -3.84 -16.41
C LEU A 124 -10.54 -2.75 -15.34
N ALA A 125 -9.87 -1.63 -15.62
CA ALA A 125 -9.85 -0.49 -14.71
C ALA A 125 -11.25 0.05 -14.40
N ALA A 126 -12.16 0.07 -15.39
CA ALA A 126 -13.54 0.49 -15.19
C ALA A 126 -14.35 -0.51 -14.34
N GLU A 127 -14.11 -1.80 -14.51
CA GLU A 127 -14.71 -2.85 -13.67
C GLU A 127 -14.23 -2.75 -12.21
N SER A 128 -12.93 -2.55 -12.01
CA SER A 128 -12.32 -2.37 -10.68
C SER A 128 -12.76 -1.08 -9.96
N ALA A 129 -13.31 -0.10 -10.69
CA ALA A 129 -13.79 1.18 -10.15
C ALA A 129 -15.26 1.20 -9.73
N SER A 130 -16.02 0.12 -10.00
CA SER A 130 -17.47 0.00 -9.77
C SER A 130 -17.78 -0.63 -8.41
#